data_AF-A0A816C2W8-F1
#
_entry.id   AF-A0A816C2W8-F1
#
_cell.length_a   1.000
_cell.length_b   1.000
_cell.length_c   1.000
_cell.angle_alpha   90.00
_cell.angle_beta   90.00
_cell.angle_gamma   90.00
#
_symmetry.space_group_name_H-M   'P 1'
#
loop_
_entity.id
_entity.type
_entity.pdbx_description
1 polymer ?
#
loop_
_entity_poly.entity_id
_entity_poly.type
_entity_poly.pdbx_seq_one_letter_code
_entity_poly.pdbx_strand_id
1 'polypeptide(L)'
;MDSHFKSYDYDPSRIFEIEKTLVDDGYVRIQFSDQRLPNDNDFPTNMEKFFINIIEKLGGQCLTHNEQNDSFVWHVQPIQTNSNIQKQSLARSQTDDEFVFHTDCSYEINPPEYMALFVLEQDQFGGG
;
A
#
# COMPACT_ATOMS: atom_id res chain seq x y z
N MET A 1 17.09 12.13 14.47
CA MET A 1 17.57 10.95 13.71
C MET A 1 17.30 11.29 12.26
N ASP A 2 18.36 11.48 11.47
CA ASP A 2 18.21 11.72 10.04
C ASP A 2 17.58 10.48 9.41
N SER A 3 16.38 10.65 8.88
CA SER A 3 15.65 9.55 8.28
C SER A 3 16.29 9.29 6.91
N HIS A 4 17.03 8.19 6.77
CA HIS A 4 17.70 7.78 5.52
C HIS A 4 16.71 7.39 4.39
N PHE A 5 15.42 7.60 4.58
CA PHE A 5 14.39 7.24 3.60
C PHE A 5 14.39 8.24 2.44
N LYS A 6 14.56 7.74 1.21
CA LYS A 6 14.30 8.55 0.02
C LYS A 6 12.80 8.73 -0.13
N SER A 7 12.39 9.99 -0.21
CA SER A 7 11.00 10.38 -0.40
C SER A 7 10.88 11.28 -1.61
N TYR A 8 9.84 11.05 -2.40
CA TYR A 8 9.54 11.81 -3.60
C TYR A 8 8.13 12.39 -3.51
N ASP A 9 7.95 13.64 -3.90
CA ASP A 9 6.62 14.11 -4.27
C ASP A 9 6.15 13.34 -5.50
N TYR A 10 4.87 12.98 -5.54
CA TYR A 10 4.33 12.27 -6.68
C TYR A 10 4.48 13.10 -7.96
N ASP A 11 5.24 12.56 -8.90
CA ASP A 11 5.40 13.10 -10.24
C ASP A 11 5.53 11.93 -11.21
N PRO A 12 4.58 11.74 -12.15
CA PRO A 12 4.61 10.67 -13.13
C PRO A 12 5.90 10.62 -13.96
N SER A 13 6.61 11.75 -14.10
CA SER A 13 7.86 11.84 -14.86
C SER A 13 9.06 11.22 -14.13
N ARG A 14 8.93 10.99 -12.82
CA ARG A 14 9.99 10.43 -11.95
C ARG A 14 9.99 8.91 -11.84
N ILE A 15 9.20 8.20 -12.66
CA ILE A 15 9.04 6.75 -12.54
C ILE A 15 10.37 5.98 -12.57
N PHE A 16 11.33 6.42 -13.39
CA PHE A 16 12.67 5.83 -13.46
C PHE A 16 13.49 6.06 -12.17
N GLU A 17 13.31 7.21 -11.50
CA GLU A 17 13.98 7.49 -10.23
C GLU A 17 13.38 6.63 -9.10
N ILE A 18 12.06 6.43 -9.14
CA ILE A 18 11.31 5.56 -8.23
C ILE A 18 11.77 4.11 -8.40
N GLU A 19 11.78 3.60 -9.63
CA GLU A 19 12.26 2.25 -9.96
C GLU A 19 13.70 2.03 -9.50
N LYS A 20 14.59 2.96 -9.84
CA LYS A 20 16.00 2.89 -9.42
C LYS A 20 16.14 2.83 -7.90
N THR A 21 15.33 3.61 -7.18
CA THR A 21 15.33 3.62 -5.71
C THR A 21 14.80 2.31 -5.14
N LEU A 22 13.74 1.74 -5.72
CA LEU A 22 13.22 0.43 -5.33
C LEU A 22 14.28 -0.67 -5.51
N VAL A 23 15.04 -0.64 -6.60
CA VAL A 23 16.12 -1.61 -6.85
C VAL A 23 17.30 -1.42 -5.88
N ASP A 24 17.71 -0.17 -5.64
CA ASP A 24 18.88 0.14 -4.82
C ASP A 24 18.60 -0.04 -3.31
N ASP A 25 17.40 0.33 -2.85
CA ASP A 25 17.06 0.45 -1.42
C ASP A 25 15.96 -0.54 -0.94
N GLY A 26 15.22 -1.18 -1.86
CA GLY A 26 14.15 -2.13 -1.54
C GLY A 26 12.79 -1.51 -1.19
N TYR A 27 12.72 -0.20 -1.02
CA TYR A 27 11.46 0.53 -0.77
C TYR A 27 11.60 2.00 -1.19
N VAL A 28 10.47 2.69 -1.33
CA VAL A 28 10.42 4.14 -1.61
C VAL A 28 9.18 4.75 -0.97
N ARG A 29 9.30 5.97 -0.45
CA ARG A 29 8.14 6.74 0.03
C ARG A 29 7.70 7.72 -1.05
N ILE A 30 6.42 7.67 -1.42
CA ILE A 30 5.78 8.66 -2.28
C ILE A 30 4.92 9.55 -1.39
N GLN A 31 5.10 10.87 -1.49
CA GLN A 31 4.32 11.88 -0.80
C GLN A 31 3.43 12.60 -1.80
N PHE A 32 2.27 13.03 -1.32
CA PHE A 32 1.40 13.94 -2.05
C PHE A 32 1.49 15.29 -1.35
N SER A 33 1.42 16.37 -2.12
CA SER A 33 1.51 17.73 -1.59
C SER A 33 0.45 17.96 -0.51
N ASP A 34 0.86 18.43 0.67
CA ASP A 34 -0.04 18.77 1.79
C ASP A 34 -0.98 19.93 1.44
N GLN A 35 -0.65 20.68 0.37
CA GLN A 35 -1.47 21.74 -0.14
C GLN A 35 -2.67 21.14 -0.88
N ARG A 36 -3.71 20.78 -0.14
CA ARG A 36 -5.07 20.76 -0.67
C ARG A 36 -5.47 22.19 -1.02
N LEU A 37 -4.85 22.79 -2.05
CA LEU A 37 -5.33 24.03 -2.62
C LEU A 37 -6.76 23.75 -3.13
N PRO A 38 -7.67 24.75 -3.10
CA PRO A 38 -9.07 24.55 -3.48
C PRO A 38 -9.29 23.99 -4.89
N ASN A 39 -8.24 23.97 -5.73
CA ASN A 39 -8.22 23.46 -7.09
C ASN A 39 -7.09 22.44 -7.35
N ASP A 40 -6.42 21.94 -6.31
CA ASP A 40 -5.38 20.91 -6.46
C ASP A 40 -6.00 19.54 -6.61
N ASN A 41 -5.89 18.98 -7.82
CA ASN A 41 -6.27 17.61 -8.15
C ASN A 41 -5.09 16.63 -7.93
N ASP A 42 -4.11 17.00 -7.12
CA ASP A 42 -2.92 16.18 -6.84
C ASP A 42 -3.26 14.86 -6.13
N PHE A 43 -4.38 14.83 -5.40
CA PHE A 43 -4.91 13.58 -4.87
C PHE A 43 -5.59 12.79 -5.99
N PRO A 44 -5.17 11.53 -6.26
CA PRO A 44 -5.81 10.74 -7.29
C PRO A 44 -7.30 10.60 -7.01
N THR A 45 -8.14 11.05 -7.94
CA THR A 45 -9.60 10.87 -7.85
C THR A 45 -9.99 9.39 -7.81
N ASN A 46 -9.09 8.50 -8.25
CA ASN A 46 -9.19 7.06 -8.11
C ASN A 46 -7.82 6.50 -7.69
N MET A 47 -7.70 6.16 -6.40
CA MET A 47 -6.46 5.66 -5.79
C MET A 47 -6.07 4.25 -6.29
N GLU A 48 -7.06 3.40 -6.55
CA GLU A 48 -6.84 2.07 -7.12
C GLU A 48 -6.15 2.15 -8.48
N LYS A 49 -6.73 2.93 -9.40
CA LYS A 49 -6.15 3.16 -10.74
C LYS A 49 -4.77 3.79 -10.66
N PHE A 50 -4.54 4.67 -9.70
CA PHE A 50 -3.24 5.27 -9.48
C PHE A 50 -2.17 4.23 -9.16
N PHE A 51 -2.41 3.36 -8.18
CA PHE A 51 -1.44 2.33 -7.82
C PHE A 51 -1.26 1.28 -8.90
N ILE A 52 -2.34 0.87 -9.57
CA ILE A 52 -2.27 -0.02 -10.73
C ILE A 52 -1.33 0.58 -11.79
N ASN A 53 -1.52 1.85 -12.15
CA ASN A 53 -0.68 2.52 -13.13
C ASN A 53 0.80 2.59 -12.72
N ILE A 54 1.11 2.77 -11.43
CA ILE A 54 2.49 2.78 -10.96
C ILE A 54 3.10 1.38 -11.07
N ILE A 55 2.41 0.36 -10.55
CA ILE A 55 2.89 -1.03 -10.57
C ILE A 55 3.11 -1.50 -12.01
N GLU A 56 2.17 -1.23 -12.91
CA GLU A 56 2.29 -1.57 -14.33
C GLU A 56 3.46 -0.85 -15.00
N LYS A 57 3.70 0.43 -14.69
CA LYS A 57 4.86 1.17 -15.22
C LYS A 57 6.20 0.66 -14.71
N LEU A 58 6.23 0.07 -13.51
CA LEU A 58 7.39 -0.63 -12.96
C LEU A 58 7.57 -2.04 -13.55
N GLY A 59 6.68 -2.46 -14.47
CA GLY A 59 6.69 -3.79 -15.07
C GLY A 59 6.06 -4.88 -14.20
N GLY A 60 5.46 -4.53 -13.07
CA GLY A 60 4.76 -5.46 -12.19
C GLY A 60 3.35 -5.81 -12.68
N GLN A 61 2.80 -6.89 -12.13
CA GLN A 61 1.42 -7.32 -12.36
C GLN A 61 0.60 -7.18 -11.08
N CYS A 62 -0.53 -6.48 -11.14
CA CYS A 62 -1.48 -6.45 -10.03
C CYS A 62 -2.21 -7.79 -9.92
N LEU A 63 -2.30 -8.33 -8.71
CA LEU A 63 -2.99 -9.58 -8.41
C LEU A 63 -4.29 -9.27 -7.68
N THR A 64 -5.40 -9.91 -8.09
CA THR A 64 -6.67 -9.76 -7.39
C THR A 64 -6.64 -10.55 -6.07
N HIS A 65 -7.23 -9.97 -5.03
CA HIS A 65 -7.39 -10.67 -3.77
C HIS A 65 -8.63 -11.56 -3.85
N ASN A 66 -8.41 -12.87 -4.06
CA ASN A 66 -9.42 -13.92 -4.21
C ASN A 66 -10.35 -13.79 -5.43
N GLU A 67 -10.79 -14.93 -5.96
CA GLU A 67 -11.58 -15.06 -7.20
C GLU A 67 -13.00 -14.43 -7.11
N GLN A 68 -13.40 -13.85 -5.98
CA GLN A 68 -14.80 -13.51 -5.72
C GLN A 68 -15.16 -12.04 -5.93
N ASN A 69 -14.20 -11.11 -5.86
CA ASN A 69 -14.52 -9.67 -5.86
C ASN A 69 -13.75 -8.83 -6.89
N ASP A 70 -12.91 -9.42 -7.75
CA ASP A 70 -12.17 -8.75 -8.84
C ASP A 70 -11.52 -7.41 -8.44
N SER A 71 -11.11 -7.28 -7.17
CA SER A 71 -10.50 -6.05 -6.65
C SER A 71 -9.02 -6.24 -6.42
N PHE A 72 -8.25 -5.23 -6.84
CA PHE A 72 -6.80 -5.15 -6.62
C PHE A 72 -6.44 -4.45 -5.31
N VAL A 73 -7.44 -3.90 -4.60
CA VAL A 73 -7.24 -3.14 -3.37
C VAL A 73 -7.72 -3.95 -2.17
N TRP A 74 -6.85 -4.02 -1.17
CA TRP A 74 -7.16 -4.61 0.12
C TRP A 74 -7.21 -3.52 1.20
N HIS A 75 -8.32 -3.43 1.92
CA HIS A 75 -8.43 -2.53 3.05
C HIS A 75 -7.78 -3.13 4.29
N VAL A 76 -6.75 -2.46 4.81
CA VAL A 76 -6.08 -2.78 6.07
C VAL A 76 -6.72 -1.92 7.16
N GLN A 77 -7.66 -2.51 7.90
CA GLN A 77 -8.35 -1.85 9.03
C GLN A 77 -9.01 -2.89 9.94
N PRO A 78 -9.04 -2.68 11.26
CA PRO A 78 -9.74 -3.58 12.18
C PRO A 78 -11.24 -3.69 11.85
N ILE A 79 -11.74 -4.92 11.67
CA ILE A 79 -13.17 -5.16 11.50
C ILE A 79 -13.79 -5.41 12.87
N GLN A 80 -14.76 -4.59 13.24
CA GLN A 80 -15.53 -4.82 14.47
C GLN A 80 -16.44 -6.04 14.29
N THR A 81 -16.15 -7.12 15.01
CA THR A 81 -16.98 -8.32 15.04
C THR A 81 -17.42 -8.64 16.46
N ASN A 82 -18.69 -9.03 16.62
CA ASN A 82 -19.29 -9.32 17.92
C ASN A 82 -19.10 -10.76 18.39
N SER A 83 -18.50 -11.63 17.57
CA SER A 83 -18.32 -13.05 17.89
C SER A 83 -16.86 -13.48 17.79
N ASN A 84 -16.40 -14.22 18.80
CA ASN A 84 -15.03 -14.73 18.85
C ASN A 84 -14.72 -15.69 17.70
N ILE A 85 -15.73 -16.40 17.18
CA ILE A 85 -15.59 -17.30 16.03
C ILE A 85 -15.30 -16.50 14.75
N GLN A 86 -15.97 -15.36 14.54
CA GLN A 86 -15.68 -14.49 13.39
C GLN A 86 -14.28 -13.87 13.48
N LYS A 87 -13.83 -13.48 14.69
CA LYS A 87 -12.46 -12.98 14.90
C LYS A 87 -11.38 -13.96 14.43
N GLN A 88 -11.56 -15.26 14.68
CA GLN A 88 -10.60 -16.29 14.26
C GLN A 88 -10.52 -16.49 12.74
N SER A 89 -11.52 -16.02 11.99
CA SER A 89 -11.54 -16.08 10.52
C SER A 89 -11.03 -14.80 9.84
N LEU A 90 -10.72 -13.74 10.60
CA LEU A 90 -10.21 -12.50 10.05
C LEU A 90 -8.75 -12.66 9.61
N ALA A 91 -8.40 -12.01 8.51
CA ALA A 91 -7.00 -11.80 8.18
C ALA A 91 -6.35 -10.91 9.25
N ARG A 92 -5.03 -11.06 9.48
CA ARG A 92 -4.31 -10.21 10.46
C ARG A 92 -4.45 -8.72 10.16
N SER A 93 -4.51 -8.34 8.88
CA SER A 93 -4.78 -6.98 8.39
C SER A 93 -6.18 -6.45 8.70
N GLN A 94 -7.06 -7.29 9.23
CA GLN A 94 -8.40 -6.96 9.67
C GLN A 94 -8.54 -6.99 11.21
N THR A 95 -7.42 -7.05 11.92
CA THR A 95 -7.34 -7.07 13.39
C THR A 95 -6.46 -5.91 13.88
N ASP A 96 -6.48 -5.66 15.19
CA ASP A 96 -5.57 -4.75 15.90
C ASP A 96 -4.35 -5.46 16.50
N ASP A 97 -4.13 -6.73 16.14
CA ASP A 97 -2.97 -7.51 16.58
C ASP A 97 -1.69 -7.03 15.89
N GLU A 98 -0.56 -7.18 16.58
CA GLU A 98 0.75 -6.81 16.05
C GLU A 98 1.10 -7.55 14.74
N PHE A 99 1.64 -6.80 13.80
CA PHE A 99 2.30 -7.33 12.61
C PHE A 99 3.77 -7.61 12.88
N VAL A 100 4.09 -8.89 13.06
CA VAL A 100 5.49 -9.33 13.05
C VAL A 100 6.11 -9.15 11.66
N PHE A 101 7.43 -9.07 11.57
CA PHE A 101 8.11 -9.06 10.27
C PHE A 101 7.72 -10.28 9.42
N HIS A 102 7.30 -10.02 8.18
CA HIS A 102 6.84 -11.02 7.23
C HIS A 102 7.00 -10.53 5.79
N THR A 103 6.77 -11.45 4.84
CA THR A 103 6.58 -11.14 3.42
C THR A 103 5.16 -11.57 3.04
N ASP A 104 4.47 -10.73 2.27
CA ASP A 104 3.11 -11.03 1.83
C ASP A 104 3.06 -12.17 0.81
N CYS A 105 1.98 -12.94 0.86
CA CYS A 105 1.69 -14.03 -0.08
C CYS A 105 2.83 -15.06 -0.23
N SER A 106 3.64 -15.29 0.82
CA SER A 106 4.77 -16.24 0.76
C SER A 106 4.36 -17.71 0.54
N TYR A 107 3.06 -18.00 0.56
CA TYR A 107 2.50 -19.31 0.23
C TYR A 107 2.29 -19.52 -1.28
N GLU A 108 2.35 -18.46 -2.09
CA GLU A 108 2.24 -18.54 -3.54
C GLU A 108 3.52 -19.07 -4.19
N ILE A 109 3.38 -19.76 -5.32
CA ILE A 109 4.55 -20.22 -6.11
C ILE A 109 5.34 -19.01 -6.64
N ASN A 110 4.62 -17.98 -7.07
CA ASN A 110 5.18 -16.71 -7.54
C ASN A 110 4.57 -15.57 -6.71
N PRO A 111 5.20 -15.19 -5.58
CA PRO A 111 4.70 -14.09 -4.75
C PRO A 111 4.83 -12.74 -5.48
N PRO A 112 4.07 -11.71 -5.06
CA PRO A 112 4.17 -10.37 -5.64
C PRO A 112 5.60 -9.80 -5.54
N GLU A 113 6.08 -9.21 -6.63
CA GLU A 113 7.39 -8.53 -6.68
C GLU A 113 7.31 -7.11 -6.11
N TYR A 114 6.13 -6.49 -6.17
CA TYR A 114 5.86 -5.15 -5.69
C TYR A 114 4.65 -5.15 -4.77
N MET A 115 4.70 -4.30 -3.75
CA MET A 115 3.58 -3.98 -2.88
C MET A 115 3.50 -2.46 -2.70
N ALA A 116 2.29 -1.92 -2.73
CA ALA A 116 2.02 -0.52 -2.44
C ALA A 116 1.06 -0.42 -1.25
N LEU A 117 1.42 0.42 -0.27
CA LEU A 117 0.59 0.75 0.88
C LEU A 117 0.31 2.25 0.87
N PHE A 118 -0.95 2.60 1.14
CA PHE A 118 -1.39 3.98 1.19
C PHE A 118 -2.17 4.25 2.47
N VAL A 119 -1.69 5.23 3.24
CA VAL A 119 -2.33 5.63 4.49
C VAL A 119 -3.48 6.58 4.18
N LEU A 120 -4.71 6.10 4.37
CA LEU A 120 -5.93 6.92 4.29
C LEU A 120 -6.16 7.68 5.60
N GLU A 121 -5.99 6.99 6.72
CA GLU A 121 -6.13 7.52 8.07
C GLU A 121 -5.08 6.82 8.94
N GLN A 122 -4.32 7.62 9.69
CA GLN A 122 -3.35 7.13 10.65
C GLN A 122 -4.03 6.92 12.01
N ASP A 123 -3.58 5.93 12.75
CA ASP A 123 -4.01 5.70 14.13
C ASP A 123 -3.52 6.81 15.08
N GLN A 124 -3.92 6.69 16.34
CA GLN A 124 -3.50 7.58 17.42
C GLN A 124 -2.52 6.92 18.39
N PHE A 125 -2.04 5.71 18.07
CA PHE A 125 -1.31 4.83 18.98
C PHE A 125 0.10 4.45 18.48
N GLY A 126 0.50 4.93 17.30
CA GLY A 126 1.85 4.80 16.75
C GLY A 126 2.08 3.54 15.92
N GLY A 127 1.01 2.86 15.48
CA GLY A 127 1.02 1.61 14.71
C GLY A 127 0.62 1.74 13.25
N GLY A 128 0.49 2.97 12.74
CA GLY A 128 0.13 3.27 11.36
C GLY A 128 -1.02 4.24 11.29
#